data_AF-A0A256B743-F1
#
_entry.id   AF-A0A256B743-F1
#
_cell.length_a   1.000
_cell.length_b   1.000
_cell.length_c   1.000
_cell.angle_alpha   90.00
_cell.angle_beta   90.00
_cell.angle_gamma   90.00
#
_symmetry.space_group_name_H-M   'P 1'
#
loop_
_entity.id
_entity.type
_entity.pdbx_description
1 polymer ?
#
loop_
_entity_poly.entity_id
_entity_poly.type
_entity_poly.pdbx_seq_one_letter_code
_entity_poly.pdbx_strand_id
1 'polypeptide(L)'
;MKPRRFSIPILLATIAASFLFSESSAAQSCNYYAGRAVGGQTINIDTCSISRASYRSVDFVYYLGSDRIESQANCEDRVWTTFPERAVYSPQSVATMKMLNYVCNFDTRPSSRTDSAFVFDPPSNVRVSPNGNILCVVRSPQNIDLYGANGEWYYTDVCGSMGLIHSSQLRF
;
A
#
# COMPACT_ATOMS: atom_id res chain seq x y z
N MET A 1 68.77 -39.45 37.43
CA MET A 1 68.66 -38.55 36.26
C MET A 1 67.39 -37.72 36.37
N LYS A 2 67.49 -36.42 36.10
CA LYS A 2 66.55 -35.35 36.48
C LYS A 2 65.44 -35.17 35.42
N PRO A 3 64.14 -35.13 35.75
CA PRO A 3 63.11 -34.83 34.76
C PRO A 3 62.99 -33.31 34.56
N ARG A 4 63.10 -32.85 33.32
CA ARG A 4 62.85 -31.45 32.91
C ARG A 4 61.34 -31.22 32.79
N ARG A 5 60.81 -30.29 33.57
CA ARG A 5 59.45 -29.76 33.43
C ARG A 5 59.44 -28.77 32.26
N PHE A 6 58.56 -28.99 31.28
CA PHE A 6 58.24 -28.01 30.25
C PHE A 6 56.96 -27.28 30.62
N SER A 7 57.08 -25.96 30.82
CA SER A 7 55.98 -25.03 31.04
C SER A 7 55.27 -24.73 29.72
N ILE A 8 53.95 -24.84 29.70
CA ILE A 8 53.09 -24.41 28.58
C ILE A 8 52.37 -23.14 29.04
N PRO A 9 52.45 -22.00 28.32
CA PRO A 9 51.73 -20.79 28.70
C PRO A 9 50.25 -20.92 28.30
N ILE A 10 49.37 -20.55 29.23
CA ILE A 10 47.93 -20.48 29.03
C ILE A 10 47.62 -19.16 28.31
N LEU A 11 47.15 -19.26 27.06
CA LEU A 11 46.59 -18.14 26.31
C LEU A 11 45.15 -17.91 26.79
N LEU A 12 44.92 -16.81 27.50
CA LEU A 12 43.59 -16.29 27.83
C LEU A 12 42.97 -15.67 26.57
N ALA A 13 41.98 -16.34 25.98
CA ALA A 13 41.12 -15.77 24.96
C ALA A 13 39.92 -15.09 25.64
N THR A 14 39.83 -13.77 25.55
CA THR A 14 38.65 -12.99 25.97
C THR A 14 37.55 -13.14 24.92
N ILE A 15 36.47 -13.84 25.25
CA ILE A 15 35.29 -13.96 24.39
C ILE A 15 34.40 -12.74 24.66
N ALA A 16 34.38 -11.79 23.73
CA ALA A 16 33.41 -10.70 23.73
C ALA A 16 32.04 -11.26 23.30
N ALA A 17 31.13 -11.48 24.26
CA ALA A 17 29.76 -11.87 23.98
C ALA A 17 29.01 -10.67 23.35
N SER A 18 28.83 -10.72 22.04
CA SER A 18 28.01 -9.75 21.30
C SER A 18 26.55 -10.13 21.50
N PHE A 19 25.81 -9.36 22.28
CA PHE A 19 24.35 -9.49 22.39
C PHE A 19 23.73 -9.09 21.05
N LEU A 20 23.33 -10.08 20.26
CA LEU A 20 22.49 -9.87 19.08
C LEU A 20 21.08 -9.55 19.57
N PHE A 21 20.74 -8.26 19.62
CA PHE A 21 19.36 -7.83 19.71
C PHE A 21 18.66 -8.30 18.42
N SER A 22 17.90 -9.38 18.52
CA SER A 22 17.00 -9.78 17.43
C SER A 22 15.79 -8.85 17.49
N GLU A 23 15.77 -7.85 16.61
CA GLU A 23 14.59 -7.04 16.38
C GLU A 23 13.51 -7.94 15.79
N SER A 24 12.44 -8.15 16.55
CA SER A 24 11.28 -8.90 16.09
C SER A 24 10.52 -8.07 15.05
N SER A 25 10.67 -8.40 13.78
CA SER A 25 9.80 -7.89 12.72
C SER A 25 8.38 -8.38 12.99
N ALA A 26 7.52 -7.53 13.54
CA ALA A 26 6.09 -7.83 13.61
C ALA A 26 5.56 -7.94 12.17
N ALA A 27 5.30 -9.16 11.71
CA ALA A 27 4.68 -9.38 10.40
C ALA A 27 3.29 -8.73 10.41
N GLN A 28 3.09 -7.69 9.60
CA GLN A 28 1.77 -7.11 9.40
C GLN A 28 0.83 -8.20 8.86
N SER A 29 -0.30 -8.40 9.51
CA SER A 29 -1.30 -9.37 9.06
C SER A 29 -2.02 -8.79 7.84
N CYS A 30 -1.65 -9.26 6.65
CA CYS A 30 -2.21 -8.85 5.37
C CYS A 30 -3.53 -9.59 5.06
N ASN A 31 -4.52 -9.53 5.96
CA ASN A 31 -5.74 -10.31 5.80
C ASN A 31 -6.99 -9.60 6.33
N TYR A 32 -8.04 -9.61 5.52
CA TYR A 32 -9.37 -9.19 5.93
C TYR A 32 -10.43 -10.24 5.55
N TYR A 33 -11.11 -10.79 6.55
CA TYR A 33 -12.21 -11.73 6.35
C TYR A 33 -13.52 -11.01 6.00
N ALA A 34 -14.00 -11.19 4.77
CA ALA A 34 -15.21 -10.54 4.29
C ALA A 34 -16.50 -11.35 4.57
N GLY A 35 -16.39 -12.67 4.78
CA GLY A 35 -17.52 -13.55 5.10
C GLY A 35 -17.56 -14.82 4.24
N ARG A 36 -18.76 -15.37 4.02
CA ARG A 36 -18.99 -16.50 3.10
C ARG A 36 -19.75 -16.06 1.84
N ALA A 37 -19.28 -16.53 0.69
CA ALA A 37 -19.96 -16.40 -0.60
C ALA A 37 -21.26 -17.22 -0.63
N VAL A 38 -22.07 -17.01 -1.68
CA VAL A 38 -23.31 -17.79 -1.91
C VAL A 38 -23.03 -19.30 -1.98
N GLY A 39 -21.89 -19.70 -2.56
CA GLY A 39 -21.44 -21.09 -2.61
C GLY A 39 -20.87 -21.64 -1.30
N GLY A 40 -20.96 -20.90 -0.18
CA GLY A 40 -20.49 -21.33 1.15
C GLY A 40 -19.00 -21.18 1.41
N GLN A 41 -18.19 -20.97 0.36
CA GLN A 41 -16.74 -20.70 0.45
C GLN A 41 -16.47 -19.37 1.16
N THR A 42 -15.39 -19.30 1.93
CA THR A 42 -14.96 -18.08 2.61
C THR A 42 -14.34 -17.09 1.63
N ILE A 43 -14.55 -15.79 1.86
CA ILE A 43 -13.87 -14.70 1.14
C ILE A 43 -12.91 -14.02 2.10
N ASN A 44 -11.63 -14.04 1.75
CA ASN A 44 -10.57 -13.29 2.44
C ASN A 44 -9.86 -12.36 1.47
N ILE A 45 -9.58 -11.13 1.87
CA ILE A 45 -8.87 -10.15 1.04
C ILE A 45 -7.42 -10.11 1.52
N ASP A 46 -6.47 -10.19 0.59
CA ASP A 46 -5.08 -9.86 0.86
C ASP A 46 -4.96 -8.34 0.88
N THR A 47 -4.95 -7.75 2.06
CA THR A 47 -4.98 -6.29 2.21
C THR A 47 -3.69 -5.62 1.75
N CYS A 48 -2.59 -6.36 1.69
CA CYS A 48 -1.30 -5.84 1.22
C CYS A 48 -1.18 -5.87 -0.31
N SER A 49 -2.06 -6.61 -0.99
CA SER A 49 -2.18 -6.58 -2.45
C SER A 49 -3.00 -5.40 -2.97
N ILE A 50 -3.70 -4.67 -2.10
CA ILE A 50 -4.60 -3.59 -2.52
C ILE A 50 -3.78 -2.41 -3.03
N SER A 51 -3.94 -2.09 -4.31
CA SER A 51 -3.24 -1.00 -4.98
C SER A 51 -4.23 -0.20 -5.84
N ARG A 52 -4.28 1.11 -5.63
CA ARG A 52 -5.23 1.97 -6.33
C ARG A 52 -4.66 2.35 -7.71
N ALA A 53 -5.20 1.75 -8.76
CA ALA A 53 -4.84 2.03 -10.15
C ALA A 53 -5.42 3.38 -10.65
N SER A 54 -6.60 3.77 -10.18
CA SER A 54 -7.21 5.08 -10.43
C SER A 54 -8.22 5.44 -9.32
N TYR A 55 -8.87 6.61 -9.38
CA TYR A 55 -9.89 6.98 -8.39
C TYR A 55 -11.05 5.97 -8.31
N ARG A 56 -11.40 5.34 -9.44
CA ARG A 56 -12.45 4.34 -9.54
C ARG A 56 -11.93 2.92 -9.62
N SER A 57 -10.64 2.71 -9.89
CA SER A 57 -10.08 1.37 -10.11
C SER A 57 -9.10 0.99 -9.01
N VAL A 58 -9.33 -0.15 -8.36
CA VAL A 58 -8.45 -0.67 -7.31
C VAL A 58 -8.10 -2.11 -7.63
N ASP A 59 -6.82 -2.38 -7.85
CA ASP A 59 -6.29 -3.74 -7.96
C ASP A 59 -6.24 -4.38 -6.58
N PHE A 60 -6.60 -5.64 -6.48
CA PHE A 60 -6.57 -6.41 -5.24
C PHE A 60 -6.57 -7.91 -5.53
N VAL A 61 -6.16 -8.68 -4.53
CA VAL A 61 -6.24 -10.13 -4.50
C VAL A 61 -7.21 -10.55 -3.41
N TYR A 62 -8.09 -11.48 -3.73
CA TYR A 62 -8.91 -12.17 -2.73
C TYR A 62 -8.81 -13.68 -2.89
N TYR A 63 -9.14 -14.39 -1.82
CA TYR A 63 -9.19 -15.83 -1.76
C TYR A 63 -10.65 -16.28 -1.62
N LEU A 64 -11.11 -17.14 -2.53
CA LEU A 64 -12.38 -17.85 -2.41
C LEU A 64 -12.09 -19.29 -1.94
N GLY A 65 -12.24 -19.53 -0.64
CA GLY A 65 -11.66 -20.74 -0.03
C GLY A 65 -10.13 -20.69 -0.10
N SER A 66 -9.54 -21.66 -0.80
CA SER A 66 -8.09 -21.73 -1.08
C SER A 66 -7.66 -21.01 -2.36
N ASP A 67 -8.62 -20.61 -3.20
CA ASP A 67 -8.33 -20.19 -4.55
C ASP A 67 -7.96 -18.71 -4.57
N ARG A 68 -6.73 -18.40 -4.98
CA ARG A 68 -6.23 -17.03 -5.12
C ARG A 68 -6.73 -16.41 -6.41
N ILE A 69 -7.41 -15.27 -6.32
CA ILE A 69 -8.04 -14.60 -7.46
C ILE A 69 -7.51 -13.18 -7.54
N GLU A 70 -6.82 -12.85 -8.62
CA GLU A 70 -6.41 -11.49 -8.95
C GLU A 70 -7.60 -10.72 -9.52
N SER A 71 -7.77 -9.47 -9.11
CA SER A 71 -8.94 -8.70 -9.46
C SER A 71 -8.70 -7.20 -9.51
N GLN A 72 -9.56 -6.51 -10.25
CA GLN A 72 -9.65 -5.05 -10.23
C GLN A 72 -11.09 -4.65 -9.94
N ALA A 73 -11.30 -3.93 -8.85
CA ALA A 73 -12.58 -3.33 -8.52
C ALA A 73 -12.79 -2.06 -9.35
N ASN A 74 -13.99 -1.91 -9.90
CA ASN A 74 -14.51 -0.62 -10.33
C ASN A 74 -15.47 -0.11 -9.24
N CYS A 75 -14.99 0.86 -8.48
CA CYS A 75 -15.63 1.42 -7.30
C CYS A 75 -16.78 2.38 -7.60
N GLU A 76 -16.82 2.92 -8.82
CA GLU A 76 -17.95 3.72 -9.32
C GLU A 76 -19.10 2.80 -9.72
N ASP A 77 -18.82 1.80 -10.55
CA ASP A 77 -19.82 0.86 -11.08
C ASP A 77 -20.18 -0.25 -10.08
N ARG A 78 -19.47 -0.34 -8.96
CA ARG A 78 -19.69 -1.33 -7.89
C ARG A 78 -19.62 -2.78 -8.40
N VAL A 79 -18.65 -3.03 -9.28
CA VAL A 79 -18.31 -4.34 -9.84
C VAL A 79 -16.82 -4.63 -9.68
N TRP A 80 -16.40 -5.86 -9.89
CA TRP A 80 -14.98 -6.20 -10.05
C TRP A 80 -14.77 -7.17 -11.20
N THR A 81 -13.60 -7.11 -11.81
CA THR A 81 -13.17 -7.99 -12.88
C THR A 81 -12.09 -8.93 -12.34
N THR A 82 -12.22 -10.24 -12.58
CA THR A 82 -11.19 -11.22 -12.23
C THR A 82 -10.23 -11.48 -13.38
N PHE A 83 -9.00 -11.89 -13.09
CA PHE A 83 -7.97 -12.22 -14.08
C PHE A 83 -7.45 -13.65 -13.91
N PRO A 84 -7.03 -14.32 -15.00
CA PRO A 84 -6.91 -13.80 -16.38
C PRO A 84 -8.20 -13.82 -17.22
N GLU A 85 -9.28 -14.43 -16.76
CA GLU A 85 -10.49 -14.70 -17.58
C GLU A 85 -11.31 -13.45 -17.91
N ARG A 86 -11.05 -12.31 -17.22
CA ARG A 86 -11.76 -11.03 -17.39
C ARG A 86 -13.26 -11.12 -17.12
N ALA A 87 -13.67 -12.02 -16.22
CA ALA A 87 -15.06 -12.15 -15.82
C ALA A 87 -15.45 -10.99 -14.88
N VAL A 88 -16.57 -10.34 -15.18
CA VAL A 88 -17.10 -9.22 -14.39
C VAL A 88 -18.17 -9.73 -13.43
N TYR A 89 -18.03 -9.38 -12.16
CA TYR A 89 -18.95 -9.78 -11.10
C TYR A 89 -19.50 -8.56 -10.36
N SER A 90 -20.73 -8.70 -9.89
CA SER A 90 -21.37 -7.78 -8.95
C SER A 90 -21.65 -8.50 -7.63
N PRO A 91 -21.79 -7.76 -6.50
CA PRO A 91 -22.08 -8.39 -5.21
C PRO A 91 -23.36 -9.25 -5.25
N GLN A 92 -23.23 -10.52 -4.88
CA GLN A 92 -24.35 -11.49 -4.77
C GLN A 92 -24.64 -11.89 -3.32
N SER A 93 -23.85 -11.41 -2.38
CA SER A 93 -23.99 -11.72 -0.96
C SER A 93 -23.48 -10.57 -0.09
N VAL A 94 -23.81 -10.60 1.20
CA VAL A 94 -23.24 -9.68 2.19
C VAL A 94 -21.71 -9.73 2.18
N ALA A 95 -21.10 -10.90 1.96
CA ALA A 95 -19.65 -11.04 1.92
C ALA A 95 -19.01 -10.34 0.71
N THR A 96 -19.56 -10.51 -0.50
CA THR A 96 -19.06 -9.83 -1.70
C THR A 96 -19.31 -8.31 -1.65
N MET A 97 -20.40 -7.88 -1.00
CA MET A 97 -20.65 -6.47 -0.72
C MET A 97 -19.60 -5.89 0.25
N LYS A 98 -19.31 -6.59 1.35
CA LYS A 98 -18.27 -6.20 2.30
C LYS A 98 -16.89 -6.17 1.67
N MET A 99 -16.58 -7.14 0.82
CA MET A 99 -15.32 -7.18 0.07
C MET A 99 -15.16 -5.92 -0.78
N LEU A 100 -16.14 -5.61 -1.61
CA LEU A 100 -16.05 -4.46 -2.50
C LEU A 100 -16.04 -3.14 -1.73
N ASN A 101 -16.83 -3.03 -0.65
CA ASN A 101 -16.77 -1.88 0.26
C ASN A 101 -15.39 -1.68 0.86
N TYR A 102 -14.79 -2.76 1.37
CA TYR A 102 -13.47 -2.71 1.97
C TYR A 102 -12.43 -2.25 0.95
N VAL A 103 -12.36 -2.89 -0.21
CA VAL A 103 -11.39 -2.56 -1.28
C VAL A 103 -11.57 -1.12 -1.77
N CYS A 104 -12.80 -0.68 -2.01
CA CYS A 104 -13.05 0.65 -2.57
C CYS A 104 -12.82 1.78 -1.57
N ASN A 105 -13.09 1.53 -0.29
CA ASN A 105 -12.81 2.45 0.80
C ASN A 105 -11.41 2.26 1.37
N PHE A 106 -10.64 1.30 0.86
CA PHE A 106 -9.29 1.06 1.34
C PHE A 106 -8.47 2.28 1.00
N ASP A 107 -8.01 2.94 2.06
CA ASP A 107 -7.16 4.10 1.90
C ASP A 107 -5.75 3.61 1.62
N THR A 108 -5.47 3.35 0.33
CA THR A 108 -4.10 3.16 -0.16
C THR A 108 -3.31 4.47 -0.15
N ARG A 109 -3.97 5.60 0.15
CA ARG A 109 -3.27 6.87 0.20
C ARG A 109 -2.48 6.84 1.50
N PRO A 110 -1.20 7.19 1.46
CA PRO A 110 -0.47 7.40 2.70
C PRO A 110 -1.24 8.40 3.56
N SER A 111 -1.61 7.99 4.76
CA SER A 111 -2.49 8.75 5.66
C SER A 111 -1.71 9.75 6.53
N SER A 112 -0.39 9.65 6.51
CA SER A 112 0.54 10.58 7.15
C SER A 112 1.16 11.51 6.12
N ARG A 113 1.20 12.81 6.43
CA ARG A 113 2.05 13.75 5.70
C ARG A 113 3.49 13.23 5.71
N THR A 114 4.04 13.02 4.53
CA THR A 114 5.42 12.58 4.33
C THR A 114 6.33 13.77 4.05
N ASP A 115 5.81 14.80 3.37
CA ASP A 115 6.58 16.00 3.00
C ASP A 115 5.67 17.22 2.74
N SER A 116 6.23 18.33 2.28
CA SER A 116 5.53 19.45 1.66
C SER A 116 6.30 20.00 0.46
N ALA A 117 5.58 20.59 -0.49
CA ALA A 117 6.20 21.26 -1.64
C ALA A 117 5.49 22.58 -1.97
N PHE A 118 6.22 23.46 -2.66
CA PHE A 118 5.70 24.73 -3.15
C PHE A 118 5.21 24.60 -4.60
N VAL A 119 3.93 24.93 -4.82
CA VAL A 119 3.35 25.03 -6.17
C VAL A 119 3.76 26.37 -6.77
N PHE A 120 4.72 26.35 -7.70
CA PHE A 120 5.42 27.56 -8.14
C PHE A 120 4.83 28.26 -9.36
N ASP A 121 4.05 27.55 -10.20
CA ASP A 121 3.49 28.10 -11.44
C ASP A 121 2.02 27.67 -11.65
N PRO A 122 1.08 28.30 -10.92
CA PRO A 122 -0.35 28.15 -11.21
C PRO A 122 -0.74 28.75 -12.58
N PRO A 123 -1.74 28.19 -13.27
CA PRO A 123 -2.66 27.16 -12.81
C PRO A 123 -2.04 25.76 -12.84
N SER A 124 -2.06 25.08 -11.69
CA SER A 124 -1.54 23.71 -11.57
C SER A 124 -2.68 22.72 -11.36
N ASN A 125 -2.69 21.64 -12.14
CA ASN A 125 -3.75 20.63 -12.12
C ASN A 125 -3.44 19.55 -11.10
N VAL A 126 -4.37 19.34 -10.19
CA VAL A 126 -4.47 18.14 -9.36
C VAL A 126 -5.43 17.20 -10.05
N ARG A 127 -5.06 15.92 -10.19
CA ARG A 127 -5.80 14.92 -10.94
C ARG A 127 -6.25 13.77 -10.06
N VAL A 128 -7.27 13.07 -10.52
CA VAL A 128 -7.83 11.89 -9.84
C VAL A 128 -6.93 10.64 -9.98
N SER A 129 -6.07 10.62 -10.98
CA SER A 129 -5.06 9.58 -11.26
C SER A 129 -3.95 10.20 -12.13
N PRO A 130 -2.79 9.52 -12.29
CA PRO A 130 -1.78 9.95 -13.26
C PRO A 130 -2.41 10.13 -14.64
N ASN A 131 -2.22 11.31 -15.25
CA ASN A 131 -2.80 11.68 -16.54
C ASN A 131 -4.34 11.58 -16.64
N GLY A 132 -5.05 11.38 -15.52
CA GLY A 132 -6.51 11.24 -15.48
C GLY A 132 -7.26 12.57 -15.49
N ASN A 133 -8.56 12.53 -15.21
CA ASN A 133 -9.38 13.74 -15.10
C ASN A 133 -8.83 14.74 -14.06
N ILE A 134 -9.02 16.03 -14.31
CA ILE A 134 -8.66 17.09 -13.35
C ILE A 134 -9.65 17.04 -12.19
N LEU A 135 -9.13 16.88 -10.97
CA LEU A 135 -9.89 16.94 -9.72
C LEU A 135 -10.14 18.40 -9.35
N CYS A 136 -9.09 19.22 -9.32
CA CYS A 136 -9.19 20.66 -9.17
C CYS A 136 -7.96 21.36 -9.74
N VAL A 137 -8.03 22.70 -9.79
CA VAL A 137 -6.94 23.56 -10.24
C VAL A 137 -6.48 24.42 -9.08
N VAL A 138 -5.21 24.32 -8.72
CA VAL A 138 -4.54 25.24 -7.80
C VAL A 138 -4.32 26.55 -8.55
N ARG A 139 -4.91 27.64 -8.05
CA ARG A 139 -4.96 28.94 -8.76
C ARG A 139 -3.95 29.97 -8.28
N SER A 140 -3.30 29.74 -7.16
CA SER A 140 -2.34 30.66 -6.55
C SER A 140 -1.14 29.91 -6.00
N PRO A 141 0.07 30.51 -6.02
CA PRO A 141 1.26 29.86 -5.49
C PRO A 141 1.08 29.60 -4.00
N GLN A 142 1.36 28.39 -3.55
CA GLN A 142 1.16 27.99 -2.15
C GLN A 142 1.97 26.74 -1.81
N ASN A 143 2.22 26.54 -0.52
CA ASN A 143 2.71 25.26 -0.02
C ASN A 143 1.55 24.27 0.11
N ILE A 144 1.81 23.03 -0.26
CA ILE A 144 0.87 21.93 -0.13
C ILE A 144 1.51 20.78 0.65
N ASP A 145 0.69 20.02 1.34
CA ASP A 145 1.11 18.81 2.01
C ASP A 145 1.19 17.66 1.00
N LEU A 146 2.25 16.87 1.13
CA LEU A 146 2.49 15.68 0.32
C LEU A 146 2.43 14.44 1.19
N TYR A 147 1.72 13.44 0.70
CA TYR A 147 1.46 12.23 1.46
C TYR A 147 2.35 11.09 0.97
N GLY A 148 2.84 11.13 -0.26
CA GLY A 148 3.76 10.16 -0.84
C GLY A 148 3.77 10.30 -2.35
N ALA A 149 4.36 9.33 -3.06
CA ALA A 149 4.50 9.39 -4.51
C ALA A 149 4.09 8.08 -5.20
N ASN A 150 3.64 8.22 -6.44
CA ASN A 150 3.48 7.16 -7.43
C ASN A 150 4.20 7.61 -8.72
N GLY A 151 5.44 7.15 -8.88
CA GLY A 151 6.33 7.67 -9.93
C GLY A 151 6.56 9.18 -9.78
N GLU A 152 6.25 9.93 -10.82
CA GLU A 152 6.39 11.40 -10.84
C GLU A 152 5.17 12.15 -10.26
N TRP A 153 4.18 11.44 -9.75
CA TRP A 153 2.95 12.02 -9.20
C TRP A 153 2.96 11.95 -7.67
N TYR A 154 2.68 13.07 -7.03
CA TYR A 154 2.62 13.18 -5.57
C TYR A 154 1.18 13.28 -5.08
N TYR A 155 0.87 12.52 -4.03
CA TYR A 155 -0.44 12.60 -3.37
C TYR A 155 -0.55 13.90 -2.57
N THR A 156 -1.64 14.63 -2.76
CA THR A 156 -1.94 15.88 -2.03
C THR A 156 -3.45 16.04 -1.83
N ASP A 157 -3.85 16.71 -0.75
CA ASP A 157 -5.23 16.97 -0.36
C ASP A 157 -5.65 18.44 -0.60
N VAL A 158 -4.83 19.24 -1.29
CA VAL A 158 -5.07 20.67 -1.54
C VAL A 158 -6.45 20.99 -2.17
N CYS A 159 -7.10 20.00 -2.80
CA CYS A 159 -8.46 20.10 -3.33
C CYS A 159 -9.57 19.81 -2.30
N GLY A 160 -9.26 19.68 -1.01
CA GLY A 160 -10.19 19.19 0.01
C GLY A 160 -10.49 17.68 -0.06
N SER A 161 -9.88 17.00 -1.02
CA SER A 161 -9.88 15.55 -1.16
C SER A 161 -8.56 15.13 -1.81
N MET A 162 -8.10 13.91 -1.54
CA MET A 162 -6.82 13.47 -2.04
C MET A 162 -6.84 13.29 -3.57
N GLY A 163 -5.91 13.96 -4.22
CA GLY A 163 -5.59 13.81 -5.62
C GLY A 163 -4.08 13.67 -5.82
N LEU A 164 -3.66 13.82 -7.08
CA LEU A 164 -2.29 13.67 -7.52
C LEU A 164 -1.84 14.91 -8.27
N ILE A 165 -0.68 15.45 -7.91
CA ILE A 165 -0.05 16.58 -8.60
C ILE A 165 1.29 16.12 -9.19
N HIS A 166 1.53 16.46 -10.45
CA HIS A 166 2.77 16.08 -11.14
C HIS A 166 3.96 16.87 -10.59
N SER A 167 5.11 16.21 -10.45
CA SER A 167 6.37 16.76 -9.93
C SER A 167 6.81 18.05 -10.64
N SER A 168 6.53 18.17 -11.95
CA SER A 168 6.88 19.37 -12.74
C SER A 168 6.19 20.66 -12.28
N GLN A 169 5.18 20.56 -11.43
CA GLN A 169 4.43 21.70 -10.88
C GLN A 169 4.92 22.10 -9.47
N LEU A 170 5.89 21.34 -8.93
CA LEU A 170 6.37 21.46 -7.57
C LEU A 170 7.81 21.93 -7.51
N ARG A 171 8.14 22.64 -6.42
CA ARG A 171 9.50 22.83 -5.93
C ARG A 171 9.57 22.32 -4.50
N PHE A 172 10.63 21.58 -4.21
CA PHE A 172 10.93 21.04 -2.89
C PHE A 172 11.97 21.94 -2.22
#